data_AF-A0A3T2GQY3-F1
#
_entry.id   AF-A0A3T2GQY3-F1
#
_cell.length_a   1.000
_cell.length_b   1.000
_cell.length_c   1.000
_cell.angle_alpha   90.00
_cell.angle_beta   90.00
_cell.angle_gamma   90.00
#
_symmetry.space_group_name_H-M   'P 1'
#
loop_
_entity.id
_entity.type
_entity.pdbx_description
1 polymer ?
#
loop_
_entity_poly.entity_id
_entity_poly.type
_entity_poly.pdbx_seq_one_letter_code
_entity_poly.pdbx_strand_id
1 'polypeptide(L)'
;MSTKLIQFIQSACIIFSASIITMICSYIATGESETVAIRDIFIMLGFSIVTTFIQQLFFNNSVKTKLAFYSRLIAFFLFIGAAILGLGWLLDWYHNIAGFMIIFGFICVTFLVMHIFFSFRDVKFSNEINQKLAEMRARETK
;
A
#
# COMPACT_ATOMS: atom_id res chain seq x y z
N MET A 1 -7.19 -11.49 20.08
CA MET A 1 -8.15 -10.68 19.28
C MET A 1 -7.71 -9.23 19.15
N SER A 2 -7.33 -8.58 20.25
CA SER A 2 -6.85 -7.17 20.28
C SER A 2 -5.72 -6.84 19.29
N THR A 3 -4.70 -7.70 19.15
CA THR A 3 -3.54 -7.45 18.27
C THR A 3 -3.90 -7.33 16.78
N LYS A 4 -4.85 -8.14 16.29
CA LYS A 4 -5.30 -8.08 14.89
C LYS A 4 -6.10 -6.80 14.61
N LEU A 5 -6.89 -6.37 15.58
CA LEU A 5 -7.69 -5.14 15.50
C LEU A 5 -6.79 -3.90 15.52
N ILE A 6 -5.74 -3.90 16.35
CA ILE A 6 -4.72 -2.83 16.36
C ILE A 6 -3.99 -2.75 15.01
N GLN A 7 -3.56 -3.88 14.45
CA GLN A 7 -2.91 -3.92 13.13
C GLN A 7 -3.81 -3.44 12.00
N PHE A 8 -5.11 -3.77 12.07
CA PHE A 8 -6.11 -3.27 11.13
C PHE A 8 -6.23 -1.75 11.21
N ILE A 9 -6.41 -1.19 12.41
CA ILE A 9 -6.51 0.26 12.62
C ILE A 9 -5.25 0.97 12.11
N GLN A 10 -4.07 0.46 12.45
CA GLN A 10 -2.80 1.02 11.99
C GLN A 10 -2.71 1.04 10.46
N SER A 11 -3.09 -0.05 9.80
CA SER A 11 -3.08 -0.16 8.33
C SER A 11 -4.05 0.84 7.69
N ALA A 12 -5.26 0.96 8.24
CA ALA A 12 -6.25 1.93 7.78
C ALA A 12 -5.75 3.37 7.94
N CYS A 13 -5.14 3.71 9.08
CA CYS A 13 -4.56 5.03 9.30
C CYS A 13 -3.43 5.35 8.32
N ILE A 14 -2.54 4.39 8.03
CA ILE A 14 -1.44 4.59 7.07
C ILE A 14 -1.99 4.88 5.67
N ILE A 15 -2.96 4.07 5.21
CA ILE A 15 -3.58 4.27 3.89
C ILE A 15 -4.31 5.62 3.85
N PHE A 16 -5.01 5.99 4.92
CA PHE A 16 -5.69 7.28 5.02
C PHE A 16 -4.74 8.47 4.92
N SER A 17 -3.63 8.44 5.67
CA SER A 17 -2.60 9.49 5.58
C SER A 17 -1.98 9.57 4.19
N ALA A 18 -1.71 8.44 3.54
CA ALA A 18 -1.18 8.41 2.18
C ALA A 18 -2.18 9.02 1.16
N SER A 19 -3.47 8.73 1.29
CA SER A 19 -4.52 9.32 0.44
C SER A 19 -4.60 10.84 0.59
N ILE A 20 -4.55 11.35 1.82
CA ILE A 20 -4.54 12.80 2.07
C ILE A 20 -3.31 13.48 1.45
N ILE A 21 -2.11 12.89 1.63
CA ILE A 21 -0.88 13.43 1.02
C ILE A 21 -1.00 13.45 -0.50
N THR A 22 -1.51 12.36 -1.09
CA THR A 22 -1.67 12.24 -2.55
C THR A 22 -2.63 13.30 -3.08
N MET A 23 -3.76 13.53 -2.40
CA MET A 23 -4.69 14.60 -2.74
C MET A 23 -4.02 15.98 -2.67
N ILE A 24 -3.31 16.29 -1.58
CA ILE A 24 -2.59 17.58 -1.43
C ILE A 24 -1.58 17.78 -2.57
N CYS A 25 -0.79 16.75 -2.89
CA CYS A 25 0.16 16.81 -3.99
C CYS A 25 -0.53 17.00 -5.34
N SER A 26 -1.69 16.36 -5.56
CA SER A 26 -2.48 16.52 -6.78
C SER A 26 -2.96 17.96 -6.94
N TYR A 27 -3.58 18.54 -5.90
CA TYR A 27 -4.07 19.93 -5.94
C TYR A 27 -2.94 20.96 -6.11
N ILE A 28 -1.80 20.76 -5.45
CA ILE A 28 -0.62 21.61 -5.67
C ILE A 28 -0.12 21.50 -7.12
N ALA A 29 -0.11 20.29 -7.69
CA ALA A 29 0.36 20.05 -9.05
C ALA A 29 -0.61 20.58 -10.13
N THR A 30 -1.92 20.58 -9.86
CA THR A 30 -2.94 21.14 -10.76
C THR A 30 -3.14 22.64 -10.59
N GLY A 31 -2.57 23.24 -9.54
CA GLY A 31 -2.69 24.67 -9.26
C GLY A 31 -4.05 25.08 -8.70
N GLU A 32 -4.83 24.12 -8.19
CA GLU A 32 -6.15 24.35 -7.62
C GLU A 32 -6.06 24.62 -6.12
N SER A 33 -6.66 25.72 -5.67
CA SER A 33 -6.80 26.06 -4.25
C SER A 33 -8.23 25.77 -3.78
N GLU A 34 -8.63 24.50 -3.79
CA GLU A 34 -9.97 24.13 -3.30
C GLU A 34 -9.99 23.84 -1.80
N THR A 35 -11.06 24.29 -1.15
CA THR A 35 -11.41 23.90 0.22
C THR A 35 -11.91 22.46 0.23
N VAL A 36 -11.13 21.54 0.81
CA VAL A 36 -11.51 20.12 0.93
C VAL A 36 -12.81 19.99 1.71
N ALA A 37 -13.85 19.43 1.09
CA ALA A 37 -15.12 19.22 1.76
C ALA A 37 -15.02 18.06 2.77
N ILE A 38 -15.70 18.18 3.91
CA ILE A 38 -15.78 17.11 4.93
C ILE A 38 -16.26 15.78 4.33
N ARG A 39 -17.15 15.84 3.31
CA ARG A 39 -17.60 14.67 2.55
C ARG A 39 -16.44 13.89 1.94
N ASP A 40 -15.44 14.57 1.40
CA ASP A 40 -14.33 13.95 0.68
C ASP A 40 -13.36 13.26 1.67
N ILE A 41 -13.24 13.82 2.88
CA ILE A 41 -12.59 13.17 4.03
C ILE A 41 -13.34 11.88 4.42
N PHE A 42 -14.68 11.96 4.49
CA PHE A 42 -15.65 10.85 4.47
C PHE A 42 -15.25 9.70 3.54
N ILE A 43 -15.17 10.05 2.27
CA ILE A 43 -14.94 9.11 1.17
C ILE A 43 -13.54 8.50 1.28
N MET A 44 -12.51 9.30 1.59
CA MET A 44 -11.15 8.81 1.79
C MET A 44 -11.03 7.86 2.99
N LEU A 45 -11.73 8.14 4.09
CA LEU A 45 -11.75 7.24 5.25
C LEU A 45 -12.39 5.89 4.90
N GLY A 46 -13.55 5.92 4.23
CA GLY A 46 -14.21 4.71 3.75
C GLY A 46 -13.31 3.90 2.81
N PHE A 47 -12.64 4.58 1.88
CA PHE A 47 -11.65 3.96 1.01
C PHE A 47 -10.53 3.28 1.80
N SER A 48 -9.93 3.95 2.78
CA SER A 48 -8.84 3.37 3.59
C SER A 48 -9.26 2.09 4.32
N ILE A 49 -10.49 2.04 4.84
CA ILE A 49 -11.04 0.85 5.50
C ILE A 49 -11.21 -0.29 4.47
N VAL A 50 -11.81 -0.01 3.32
CA VAL A 50 -12.02 -1.00 2.25
C VAL A 50 -10.70 -1.55 1.75
N THR A 51 -9.73 -0.68 1.45
CA THR A 51 -8.41 -1.07 0.95
C THR A 51 -7.65 -1.90 1.98
N THR A 52 -7.75 -1.57 3.27
CA THR A 52 -7.19 -2.38 4.35
C THR A 52 -7.82 -3.77 4.41
N PHE A 53 -9.15 -3.85 4.28
CA PHE A 53 -9.85 -5.13 4.28
C PHE A 53 -9.42 -6.01 3.10
N ILE A 54 -9.33 -5.44 1.90
CA ILE A 54 -8.86 -6.13 0.70
C ILE A 54 -7.39 -6.56 0.85
N GLN A 55 -6.52 -5.70 1.39
CA GLN A 55 -5.13 -6.07 1.69
C GLN A 55 -5.06 -7.29 2.61
N GLN A 56 -5.86 -7.31 3.67
CA GLN A 56 -5.94 -8.49 4.53
C GLN A 56 -6.50 -9.70 3.80
N LEU A 57 -7.54 -9.56 2.97
CA LEU A 57 -8.10 -10.67 2.20
C LEU A 57 -7.03 -11.35 1.32
N PHE A 58 -6.19 -10.56 0.65
CA PHE A 58 -5.15 -11.07 -0.24
C PHE A 58 -3.94 -11.65 0.54
N PHE A 59 -3.56 -11.07 1.69
CA PHE A 59 -2.28 -11.36 2.35
C PHE A 59 -2.36 -11.93 3.78
N ASN A 60 -3.55 -12.13 4.37
CA ASN A 60 -3.71 -12.67 5.73
C ASN A 60 -3.29 -14.15 5.87
N ASN A 61 -3.28 -14.90 4.76
CA ASN A 61 -2.79 -16.28 4.74
C ASN A 61 -1.37 -16.36 4.20
N SER A 62 -0.50 -17.12 4.86
CA SER A 62 0.86 -17.36 4.36
C SER A 62 0.80 -18.00 2.98
N VAL A 63 1.51 -17.40 2.03
CA VAL A 63 1.47 -17.85 0.64
C VAL A 63 2.53 -18.94 0.47
N LYS A 64 2.07 -20.16 0.17
CA LYS A 64 2.95 -21.34 0.08
C LYS A 64 3.90 -21.31 -1.13
N THR A 65 3.58 -20.56 -2.17
CA THR A 65 4.32 -20.53 -3.44
C THR A 65 4.59 -19.10 -3.92
N LYS A 66 5.81 -18.84 -4.40
CA LYS A 66 6.23 -17.53 -4.94
C LYS A 66 5.28 -17.02 -6.04
N LEU A 67 4.85 -17.90 -6.94
CA LEU A 67 3.90 -17.55 -8.02
C LEU A 67 2.55 -17.05 -7.49
N ALA A 68 2.01 -17.70 -6.45
CA ALA A 68 0.74 -17.28 -5.84
C ALA A 68 0.87 -15.95 -5.08
N PHE A 69 2.08 -15.60 -4.63
CA PHE A 69 2.34 -14.32 -3.98
C PHE A 69 2.36 -13.20 -5.02
N TYR A 70 3.09 -13.39 -6.12
CA TYR A 70 3.13 -12.43 -7.22
C TYR A 70 1.76 -12.22 -7.88
N SER A 71 0.97 -13.28 -8.09
CA SER A 71 -0.37 -13.12 -8.67
C SER A 71 -1.31 -12.32 -7.77
N ARG A 72 -1.28 -12.55 -6.45
CA ARG A 72 -2.02 -11.76 -5.47
C ARG A 72 -1.54 -10.31 -5.41
N LEU A 73 -0.23 -10.10 -5.52
CA LEU A 73 0.37 -8.78 -5.57
C LEU A 73 -0.08 -7.98 -6.80
N ILE A 74 -0.08 -8.60 -7.98
CA ILE A 74 -0.56 -7.97 -9.22
C ILE A 74 -2.05 -7.65 -9.12
N ALA A 75 -2.87 -8.59 -8.62
CA ALA A 75 -4.30 -8.34 -8.44
C ALA A 75 -4.57 -7.19 -7.46
N PHE A 76 -3.81 -7.13 -6.36
CA PHE A 76 -3.90 -6.03 -5.39
C PHE A 76 -3.45 -4.69 -5.97
N PHE A 77 -2.39 -4.69 -6.80
CA PHE A 77 -1.95 -3.50 -7.53
C PHE A 77 -3.04 -2.96 -8.45
N LEU A 78 -3.66 -3.84 -9.25
CA LEU A 78 -4.76 -3.45 -10.15
C LEU A 78 -5.96 -2.90 -9.37
N PHE A 79 -6.29 -3.52 -8.24
CA PHE A 79 -7.37 -3.03 -7.36
C PHE A 79 -7.08 -1.63 -6.82
N ILE A 80 -5.89 -1.40 -6.25
CA ILE A 80 -5.49 -0.09 -5.74
C ILE A 80 -5.45 0.94 -6.87
N GLY A 81 -4.86 0.59 -8.01
CA GLY A 81 -4.77 1.46 -9.17
C GLY A 81 -6.15 1.92 -9.63
N ALA A 82 -7.07 0.98 -9.85
CA ALA A 82 -8.43 1.30 -10.25
C ALA A 82 -9.17 2.15 -9.20
N ALA A 83 -8.97 1.87 -7.91
CA ALA A 83 -9.68 2.57 -6.86
C ALA A 83 -9.17 4.00 -6.63
N ILE A 84 -7.86 4.24 -6.66
CA ILE A 84 -7.29 5.59 -6.56
C ILE A 84 -7.65 6.42 -7.80
N LEU A 85 -7.59 5.82 -9.00
CA LEU A 85 -8.01 6.50 -10.22
C LEU A 85 -9.51 6.82 -10.20
N GLY A 86 -10.34 5.89 -9.73
CA GLY A 86 -11.78 6.11 -9.55
C GLY A 86 -12.08 7.20 -8.51
N LEU A 87 -11.32 7.26 -7.42
CA LEU A 87 -11.39 8.36 -6.45
C LEU A 87 -10.99 9.69 -7.05
N GLY A 88 -9.89 9.72 -7.80
CA GLY A 88 -9.45 10.94 -8.45
C GLY A 88 -10.42 11.43 -9.52
N TRP A 89 -11.17 10.54 -10.17
CA TRP A 89 -12.27 10.95 -11.05
C TRP A 89 -13.48 11.46 -10.26
N LEU A 90 -13.87 10.79 -9.17
CA LEU A 90 -15.02 11.16 -8.34
C LEU A 90 -14.81 12.49 -7.60
N LEU A 91 -13.57 12.76 -7.18
CA LEU A 91 -13.15 13.93 -6.41
C LEU A 91 -12.51 15.01 -7.29
N ASP A 92 -12.61 14.85 -8.61
CA ASP A 92 -12.18 15.83 -9.61
C ASP A 92 -10.68 16.21 -9.53
N TRP A 93 -9.83 15.26 -9.11
CA TRP A 93 -8.37 15.45 -9.00
C TRP A 93 -7.68 15.61 -10.37
N TYR A 94 -8.35 15.23 -11.46
CA TYR A 94 -7.84 15.37 -12.82
C TYR A 94 -8.98 15.46 -13.84
N HIS A 95 -8.91 16.48 -14.71
CA HIS A 95 -9.87 16.65 -15.81
C HIS A 95 -9.34 16.20 -17.18
N ASN A 96 -8.02 15.98 -17.26
CA ASN A 96 -7.32 15.68 -18.52
C ASN A 96 -6.57 14.35 -18.43
N ILE A 97 -6.39 13.70 -19.60
CA ILE A 97 -5.62 12.45 -19.74
C ILE A 97 -4.20 12.58 -19.18
N ALA A 98 -3.61 13.78 -19.25
CA ALA A 98 -2.30 14.06 -18.66
C ALA A 98 -2.31 13.92 -17.12
N GLY A 99 -3.32 14.47 -16.43
CA GLY A 99 -3.46 14.33 -14.97
C GLY A 99 -3.68 12.88 -14.55
N PHE A 100 -4.50 12.15 -15.30
CA PHE A 100 -4.68 10.70 -15.13
C PHE A 100 -3.35 9.94 -15.20
N MET A 101 -2.55 10.21 -16.25
CA MET A 101 -1.24 9.56 -16.46
C MET A 101 -0.25 9.90 -15.35
N ILE A 102 -0.27 11.12 -14.82
CA ILE A 102 0.57 11.53 -13.70
C ILE A 102 0.23 10.74 -12.44
N ILE A 103 -1.06 10.68 -12.07
CA ILE A 103 -1.52 9.94 -10.89
C ILE A 103 -1.22 8.44 -11.05
N PHE A 104 -1.49 7.87 -12.22
CA PHE A 104 -1.14 6.48 -12.50
C PHE A 104 0.37 6.22 -12.38
N GLY A 105 1.20 7.13 -12.90
CA GLY A 105 2.65 7.08 -12.76
C GLY A 105 3.10 7.09 -11.29
N PHE A 106 2.51 7.97 -10.47
CA PHE A 106 2.77 8.01 -9.02
C PHE A 106 2.42 6.69 -8.32
N ILE A 107 1.27 6.08 -8.66
CA ILE A 107 0.85 4.78 -8.12
C ILE A 107 1.87 3.69 -8.51
N CYS A 108 2.33 3.67 -9.76
CA CYS A 108 3.32 2.70 -10.23
C CYS A 108 4.65 2.84 -9.50
N VAL A 109 5.15 4.07 -9.36
CA VAL A 109 6.43 4.35 -8.67
C VAL A 109 6.34 3.98 -7.19
N THR A 110 5.27 4.39 -6.49
CA THR A 110 5.10 4.03 -5.06
C THR A 110 5.01 2.53 -4.85
N PHE A 111 4.30 1.81 -5.72
CA PHE A 111 4.19 0.36 -5.62
C PHE A 111 5.53 -0.33 -5.88
N LEU A 112 6.30 0.16 -6.86
CA LEU A 112 7.62 -0.36 -7.19
C LEU A 112 8.62 -0.12 -6.05
N VAL A 113 8.62 1.08 -5.46
CA VAL A 113 9.45 1.42 -4.30
C VAL A 113 9.10 0.55 -3.09
N MET A 114 7.81 0.37 -2.79
CA MET A 114 7.39 -0.54 -1.72
C MET A 114 7.85 -1.97 -1.98
N HIS A 115 7.66 -2.48 -3.20
CA HIS A 115 8.09 -3.84 -3.55
C HIS A 115 9.60 -4.03 -3.37
N ILE A 116 10.41 -3.06 -3.82
CA ILE A 116 11.86 -3.06 -3.62
C ILE A 116 12.20 -3.05 -2.12
N PHE A 117 11.56 -2.17 -1.34
CA PHE A 117 11.82 -2.04 0.09
C PHE A 117 11.50 -3.33 0.85
N PHE A 118 10.36 -3.97 0.55
CA PHE A 118 9.99 -5.25 1.14
C PHE A 118 10.95 -6.37 0.72
N SER A 119 11.34 -6.42 -0.56
CA SER A 119 12.31 -7.41 -1.04
C SER A 119 13.67 -7.28 -0.33
N PHE A 120 14.18 -6.06 -0.14
CA PHE A 120 15.41 -5.84 0.62
C PHE A 120 15.27 -6.21 2.10
N ARG A 121 14.13 -5.89 2.72
CA ARG A 121 13.85 -6.28 4.11
C ARG A 121 13.83 -7.78 4.30
N ASP A 122 13.21 -8.52 3.39
CA ASP A 122 13.12 -9.98 3.43
C ASP A 122 14.49 -10.64 3.24
N VAL A 123 15.32 -10.11 2.34
CA VAL A 123 16.72 -10.57 2.16
C VAL A 123 17.54 -10.36 3.44
N LYS A 124 17.41 -9.19 4.07
CA LYS A 124 18.11 -8.89 5.33
C LYS A 124 17.64 -9.81 6.48
N PHE A 125 16.34 -10.00 6.63
CA PHE A 125 15.78 -10.91 7.64
C PHE A 125 16.17 -12.37 7.40
N SER A 126 16.20 -12.81 6.13
CA SER A 126 16.64 -14.16 5.78
C SER A 126 18.13 -14.37 6.10
N ASN A 127 18.98 -13.36 5.88
CA ASN A 127 20.39 -13.43 6.25
C ASN A 127 20.58 -13.46 7.76
N GLU A 128 19.86 -12.63 8.53
CA GLU A 128 19.90 -12.67 10.00
C GLU A 128 19.43 -14.01 10.58
N ILE A 129 18.38 -14.62 10.02
CA ILE A 129 17.90 -15.94 10.44
C ILE A 129 18.94 -17.02 10.12
N ASN A 130 19.49 -17.02 8.91
CA ASN A 130 20.52 -17.99 8.53
C ASN A 130 21.78 -17.86 9.39
N GLN A 131 22.15 -16.64 9.75
CA GLN A 131 23.29 -16.36 10.63
C GLN A 131 23.03 -16.84 12.06
N LYS A 132 21.82 -16.60 12.61
CA LYS A 132 21.41 -17.16 13.91
C LYS A 132 21.30 -18.69 13.90
N LEU A 133 20.87 -19.29 12.79
CA LEU A 133 20.81 -20.75 12.64
C LEU A 133 22.20 -21.37 12.61
N ALA A 134 23.15 -20.71 11.94
CA ALA A 134 24.55 -21.11 11.89
C ALA A 134 25.22 -21.00 13.28
N GLU A 135 24.93 -19.93 14.02
CA GLU A 135 25.40 -19.77 15.41
C GLU A 135 24.82 -20.82 16.36
N MET A 136 23.54 -21.17 16.23
CA MET A 136 22.92 -22.23 17.03
C MET A 136 23.50 -23.61 16.72
N ARG A 137 23.69 -23.95 15.43
CA ARG A 137 24.35 -25.21 15.04
C ARG A 137 25.80 -25.28 15.53
N ALA A 138 26.55 -24.18 15.47
CA ALA A 138 27.93 -24.14 15.95
C ALA A 138 28.04 -24.35 17.46
N ARG A 139 27.02 -23.97 18.23
CA ARG A 139 26.93 -24.21 19.69
C ARG A 139 26.51 -25.64 20.04
N GLU A 140 25.76 -26.34 19.18
CA GLU A 140 25.40 -27.74 19.39
C GLU A 140 26.53 -28.72 19.04
N THR A 141 27.50 -28.30 18.20
CA THR A 141 28.71 -29.09 17.87
C THR A 141 29.89 -28.89 18.83
N LYS A 142 29.75 -28.13 19.91
CA LYS A 142 30.76 -27.97 20.98
C LYS A 142 30.28 -28.63 22.25
#